data_AF-A0A5F1ZYE5-F1
#
_entry.id   AF-A0A5F1ZYE5-F1
#
_cell.length_a   1.000
_cell.length_b   1.000
_cell.length_c   1.000
_cell.angle_alpha   90.00
_cell.angle_beta   90.00
_cell.angle_gamma   90.00
#
_symmetry.space_group_name_H-M   'P 1'
#
loop_
_entity.id
_entity.type
_entity.pdbx_description
1 polymer ?
#
loop_
_entity_poly.entity_id
_entity_poly.type
_entity_poly.pdbx_seq_one_letter_code
_entity_poly.pdbx_strand_id
1 'polypeptide(L)'
;MKRLLLLVPFLILDCGFKPVPPPAGKFCEPMLKETQCITLDFRKGKAYLAEKEYPMKSTSILNYSYTVDGVTYELEVLNENRVKIVGTNGFNKTLLKLKDKDERKKEWAKLWEAVKGVF
;
A
#
# COMPACT_ATOMS: atom_id res chain seq x y z
N MET A 1 47.99 -14.94 39.46
CA MET A 1 47.53 -13.57 39.18
C MET A 1 46.45 -13.64 38.11
N LYS A 2 45.21 -13.26 38.44
CA LYS A 2 43.99 -13.46 37.62
C LYS A 2 43.99 -12.52 36.41
N ARG A 3 43.92 -13.07 35.19
CA ARG A 3 43.64 -12.31 33.97
C ARG A 3 42.16 -11.95 33.95
N LEU A 4 41.85 -10.66 34.07
CA LEU A 4 40.51 -10.11 33.97
C LEU A 4 40.17 -9.99 32.48
N LEU A 5 39.35 -10.92 31.97
CA LEU A 5 38.77 -10.87 30.63
C LEU A 5 37.67 -9.79 30.62
N LEU A 6 37.98 -8.63 30.06
CA LEU A 6 37.03 -7.57 29.75
C LEU A 6 36.14 -8.04 28.58
N LEU A 7 34.93 -8.50 28.90
CA LEU A 7 33.87 -8.69 27.93
C LEU A 7 33.30 -7.32 27.56
N VAL A 8 33.68 -6.80 26.39
CA VAL A 8 33.04 -5.63 25.78
C VAL A 8 31.73 -6.08 25.16
N PRO A 9 30.56 -5.60 25.62
CA PRO A 9 29.31 -5.87 24.92
C PRO A 9 29.28 -5.05 23.63
N PHE A 10 29.45 -5.73 22.49
CA PHE A 10 29.13 -5.18 21.17
C PHE A 10 27.62 -4.87 21.14
N LEU A 11 27.26 -3.60 21.39
CA LEU A 11 25.93 -3.09 21.10
C LEU A 11 25.80 -2.98 19.58
N ILE A 12 25.30 -4.05 18.95
CA ILE A 12 24.88 -4.04 17.56
C ILE A 12 23.60 -3.22 17.49
N LEU A 13 23.73 -1.93 17.20
CA LEU A 13 22.63 -1.07 16.78
C LEU A 13 22.25 -1.50 15.35
N ASP A 14 21.35 -2.48 15.23
CA ASP A 14 20.64 -2.75 13.98
C ASP A 14 19.69 -1.59 13.67
N CYS A 15 20.26 -0.47 13.20
CA CYS A 15 19.53 0.59 12.51
C CYS A 15 19.19 0.11 11.09
N GLY A 16 18.40 -0.97 10.98
CA GLY A 16 17.78 -1.38 9.74
C GLY A 16 16.65 -0.41 9.39
N PHE A 17 16.68 0.19 8.21
CA PHE A 17 15.56 0.96 7.69
C PHE A 17 14.33 0.05 7.67
N LYS A 18 13.39 0.28 8.61
CA LYS A 18 12.12 -0.43 8.60
C LYS A 18 11.41 -0.06 7.29
N PRO A 19 11.00 -1.05 6.48
CA PRO A 19 10.32 -0.76 5.24
C PRO A 19 9.06 0.09 5.57
N VAL A 20 8.80 1.10 4.75
CA VAL A 20 7.74 2.09 4.99
C VAL A 20 6.46 1.63 4.28
N PRO A 21 5.29 1.58 4.96
CA PRO A 21 4.06 1.14 4.33
C PRO A 21 3.71 2.01 3.10
N PRO A 22 3.07 1.42 2.09
CA PRO A 22 2.65 2.14 0.90
C PRO A 22 1.81 3.39 1.24
N PRO A 23 1.84 4.43 0.41
CA PRO A 23 1.01 5.61 0.62
C PRO A 23 -0.47 5.25 0.50
N ALA A 24 -1.32 6.04 1.17
CA ALA A 24 -2.76 5.89 1.02
C ALA A 24 -3.21 6.16 -0.42
N GLY A 25 -4.32 5.57 -0.84
CA GLY A 25 -4.87 5.75 -2.17
C GLY A 25 -6.30 5.27 -2.32
N LYS A 26 -7.03 5.84 -3.28
CA LYS A 26 -8.33 5.34 -3.72
C LYS A 26 -8.10 4.37 -4.87
N PHE A 27 -8.52 3.12 -4.72
CA PHE A 27 -8.35 2.06 -5.70
C PHE A 27 -9.71 1.64 -6.25
N CYS A 28 -9.81 1.53 -7.57
CA CYS A 28 -11.07 1.36 -8.27
C CYS A 28 -10.94 0.27 -9.36
N GLU A 29 -12.06 -0.37 -9.70
CA GLU A 29 -12.12 -1.24 -10.88
C GLU A 29 -12.02 -0.40 -12.17
N PRO A 30 -11.10 -0.71 -13.12
CA PRO A 30 -10.81 0.17 -14.25
C PRO A 30 -11.88 0.28 -15.34
N MET A 31 -12.95 -0.52 -15.34
CA MET A 31 -13.84 -0.66 -16.52
C MET A 31 -15.35 -0.63 -16.24
N LEU A 32 -15.81 -0.21 -15.05
CA LEU A 32 -17.25 -0.15 -14.71
C LEU A 32 -17.73 1.28 -14.44
N LYS A 33 -18.89 1.64 -15.04
CA LYS A 33 -19.56 2.95 -14.89
C LYS A 33 -19.95 3.25 -13.44
N GLU A 34 -20.32 2.21 -12.68
CA GLU A 34 -20.55 2.27 -11.23
C GLU A 34 -19.33 1.68 -10.54
N THR A 35 -18.31 2.52 -10.40
CA THR A 35 -16.99 2.04 -10.02
C THR A 35 -16.96 1.67 -8.54
N GLN A 36 -16.85 0.38 -8.23
CA GLN A 36 -16.52 -0.05 -6.87
C GLN A 36 -15.11 0.44 -6.55
N CYS A 37 -15.03 1.38 -5.63
CA CYS A 37 -13.78 1.95 -5.17
C CYS A 37 -13.63 1.75 -3.66
N ILE A 38 -12.40 1.55 -3.23
CA ILE A 38 -12.00 1.46 -1.84
C ILE A 38 -10.87 2.44 -1.59
N THR A 39 -10.93 3.18 -0.50
CA THR A 39 -9.77 3.97 -0.05
C THR A 39 -9.00 3.15 0.96
N LEU A 40 -7.70 2.99 0.73
CA LEU A 40 -6.81 2.23 1.60
C LEU A 40 -5.77 3.16 2.20
N ASP A 41 -5.69 3.19 3.52
CA ASP A 41 -4.64 3.87 4.28
C ASP A 41 -3.80 2.82 5.01
N PHE A 42 -2.74 2.36 4.35
CA PHE A 42 -1.84 1.32 4.85
C PHE A 42 -1.05 1.76 6.08
N ARG A 43 -0.85 3.07 6.27
CA ARG A 43 -0.11 3.64 7.40
C ARG A 43 -0.96 3.70 8.65
N LYS A 44 -2.26 4.00 8.49
CA LYS A 44 -3.23 3.96 9.60
C LYS A 44 -3.86 2.59 9.80
N GLY A 45 -3.66 1.65 8.87
CA GLY A 45 -4.30 0.34 8.89
C GLY A 45 -5.82 0.45 8.75
N LYS A 46 -6.31 1.27 7.81
CA LYS A 46 -7.74 1.52 7.61
C LYS A 46 -8.16 1.36 6.15
N ALA A 47 -9.27 0.67 5.93
CA ALA A 47 -9.97 0.60 4.66
C ALA A 47 -11.29 1.40 4.76
N TYR A 48 -11.64 2.12 3.71
CA TYR A 48 -12.89 2.89 3.66
C TYR A 48 -13.71 2.46 2.44
N LEU A 49 -14.90 1.92 2.68
CA LEU A 49 -15.87 1.54 1.64
C LEU A 49 -17.17 2.32 1.87
N ALA A 50 -17.62 3.06 0.86
CA ALA A 50 -18.89 3.80 0.88
C ALA A 50 -19.19 4.51 2.22
N GLU A 51 -18.20 5.24 2.74
CA GLU A 51 -18.21 6.01 4.01
C GLU A 51 -18.03 5.23 5.32
N LYS A 52 -17.99 3.88 5.27
CA LYS A 52 -17.66 3.06 6.45
C LYS A 52 -16.17 2.80 6.55
N GLU A 53 -15.64 2.87 7.77
CA GLU A 53 -14.25 2.54 8.08
C GLU A 53 -14.16 1.10 8.59
N TYR A 54 -13.16 0.37 8.09
CA TYR A 54 -12.85 -1.00 8.50
C TYR A 54 -11.38 -1.09 8.90
N PRO A 55 -11.07 -1.65 10.09
CA PRO A 55 -9.69 -1.83 10.50
C PRO A 55 -9.02 -2.91 9.64
N MET A 56 -7.81 -2.62 9.18
CA MET A 56 -6.97 -3.57 8.48
C MET A 56 -5.95 -4.19 9.43
N LYS A 57 -5.80 -5.51 9.36
CA LYS A 57 -4.72 -6.24 10.01
C LYS A 57 -3.60 -6.44 9.00
N SER A 58 -2.35 -6.18 9.41
CA SER A 58 -1.17 -6.38 8.55
C SER A 58 -0.47 -7.68 8.94
N THR A 59 -0.22 -8.54 7.96
CA THR A 59 0.66 -9.72 8.13
C THR A 59 2.07 -9.43 7.60
N SER A 60 2.18 -8.54 6.61
CA SER A 60 3.44 -7.97 6.12
C SER A 60 3.19 -6.53 5.64
N ILE A 61 4.25 -5.84 5.22
CA ILE A 61 4.12 -4.48 4.68
C ILE A 61 3.33 -4.38 3.36
N LEU A 62 3.16 -5.51 2.66
CA LEU A 62 2.39 -5.56 1.42
C LEU A 62 1.10 -6.38 1.57
N ASN A 63 0.91 -7.07 2.71
CA ASN A 63 -0.21 -7.98 2.90
C ASN A 63 -1.07 -7.53 4.09
N TYR A 64 -2.35 -7.31 3.81
CA TYR A 64 -3.33 -6.81 4.74
C TYR A 64 -4.60 -7.63 4.66
N SER A 65 -5.42 -7.63 5.70
CA SER A 65 -6.76 -8.18 5.66
C SER A 65 -7.74 -7.31 6.41
N TYR A 66 -9.01 -7.31 5.96
CA TYR A 66 -10.10 -6.60 6.62
C TYR A 66 -11.39 -7.41 6.48
N THR A 67 -12.33 -7.21 7.41
CA THR A 67 -13.60 -7.94 7.43
C THR A 67 -14.75 -6.96 7.29
N VAL A 68 -15.66 -7.25 6.36
CA VAL A 68 -16.90 -6.51 6.16
C VAL A 68 -18.05 -7.50 6.24
N ASP A 69 -18.99 -7.28 7.16
CA ASP A 69 -20.22 -8.08 7.29
C ASP A 69 -19.97 -9.61 7.32
N GLY A 70 -18.90 -10.03 8.01
CA GLY A 70 -18.52 -11.45 8.15
C GLY A 70 -17.71 -12.03 6.98
N VAL A 71 -17.49 -11.28 5.91
CA VAL A 71 -16.60 -11.66 4.80
C VAL A 71 -15.21 -11.06 5.04
N THR A 72 -14.20 -11.91 5.03
CA THR A 72 -12.80 -11.48 5.13
C THR A 72 -12.22 -11.30 3.74
N TYR A 73 -11.55 -10.17 3.54
CA TYR A 73 -10.86 -9.79 2.33
C TYR A 73 -9.36 -9.73 2.61
N GLU A 74 -8.61 -10.56 1.90
CA GLU A 74 -7.16 -10.52 1.85
C GLU A 74 -6.72 -9.55 0.75
N LEU A 75 -5.76 -8.70 1.09
CA LEU A 75 -5.27 -7.63 0.24
C LEU A 75 -3.75 -7.75 0.08
N GLU A 76 -3.33 -7.80 -1.17
CA GLU A 76 -1.93 -7.83 -1.59
C GLU A 76 -1.61 -6.56 -2.39
N VAL A 77 -0.63 -5.80 -1.91
CA VAL A 77 -0.08 -4.63 -2.61
C VAL A 77 0.92 -5.10 -3.66
N LEU A 78 0.47 -5.17 -4.91
CA LEU A 78 1.31 -5.59 -6.05
C LEU A 78 2.35 -4.53 -6.41
N ASN A 79 1.94 -3.25 -6.36
CA ASN A 79 2.81 -2.08 -6.46
C ASN A 79 2.04 -0.83 -5.97
N GLU A 80 2.67 0.35 -6.03
CA GLU A 80 2.06 1.61 -5.58
C GLU A 80 0.70 1.92 -6.23
N ASN A 81 0.48 1.45 -7.45
CA ASN A 81 -0.71 1.76 -8.25
C ASN A 81 -1.71 0.59 -8.34
N ARG A 82 -1.41 -0.58 -7.76
CA ARG A 82 -2.18 -1.81 -7.96
C ARG A 82 -2.29 -2.61 -6.68
N VAL A 83 -3.51 -3.00 -6.36
CA VAL A 83 -3.80 -3.93 -5.26
C VAL A 83 -4.64 -5.09 -5.78
N LYS A 84 -4.37 -6.29 -5.28
CA LYS A 84 -5.22 -7.46 -5.48
C LYS A 84 -5.99 -7.72 -4.20
N ILE A 85 -7.30 -7.95 -4.34
CA ILE A 85 -8.19 -8.20 -3.21
C ILE A 85 -8.92 -9.52 -3.48
N VAL A 86 -8.86 -10.44 -2.51
CA VAL A 86 -9.50 -11.76 -2.55
C VAL A 86 -10.38 -11.92 -1.32
N GLY A 87 -11.68 -12.09 -1.51
CA GLY A 87 -12.66 -12.31 -0.45
C GLY A 87 -12.99 -13.78 -0.26
N THR A 88 -13.33 -14.18 0.96
CA THR A 88 -13.81 -15.54 1.28
C THR A 88 -15.14 -15.91 0.61
N ASN A 89 -15.87 -14.91 0.11
CA ASN A 89 -17.10 -15.07 -0.68
C ASN A 89 -16.87 -15.30 -2.18
N GLY A 90 -15.61 -15.49 -2.61
CA GLY A 90 -15.25 -15.67 -4.02
C GLY A 90 -14.95 -14.36 -4.76
N PHE A 91 -15.02 -13.19 -4.10
CA PHE A 91 -14.55 -11.95 -4.68
C PHE A 91 -13.05 -12.06 -5.02
N ASN A 92 -12.65 -11.70 -6.23
CA ASN A 92 -11.24 -11.72 -6.64
C ASN A 92 -11.02 -10.68 -7.73
N LYS A 93 -10.41 -9.55 -7.37
CA LYS A 93 -10.22 -8.41 -8.27
C LYS A 93 -8.89 -7.74 -8.05
N THR A 94 -8.34 -7.19 -9.14
CA THR A 94 -7.22 -6.25 -9.07
C THR A 94 -7.76 -4.84 -9.29
N LEU A 95 -7.54 -3.97 -8.32
CA LEU A 95 -7.97 -2.57 -8.35
C LEU A 95 -6.79 -1.66 -8.69
N LEU A 96 -7.06 -0.60 -9.43
CA LEU A 96 -6.08 0.39 -9.84
C LEU A 96 -6.23 1.67 -9.02
N LYS A 97 -5.11 2.23 -8.57
CA LYS A 97 -5.10 3.52 -7.88
C LYS A 97 -5.61 4.59 -8.83
N LEU A 98 -6.64 5.30 -8.40
CA LEU A 98 -7.14 6.48 -9.07
C LEU A 98 -6.10 7.59 -8.90
N LYS A 99 -5.48 8.00 -10.01
CA LYS A 99 -4.51 9.09 -10.01
C LYS A 99 -5.19 10.41 -9.69
N ASP A 100 -4.55 11.21 -8.83
CA ASP A 100 -4.98 12.58 -8.60
C ASP A 100 -4.87 13.38 -9.92
N LYS A 101 -5.74 14.38 -10.09
CA LYS A 101 -5.68 15.32 -11.22
C LYS A 101 -4.33 16.03 -11.27
N ASP A 102 -3.74 16.36 -10.13
CA ASP A 102 -2.46 17.07 -10.08
C ASP A 102 -1.26 16.16 -10.29
N GLU A 103 -1.32 14.89 -9.88
CA GLU A 103 -0.32 13.89 -10.27
C GLU A 103 -0.31 13.67 -11.78
N ARG A 104 -1.49 13.55 -12.40
CA ARG A 104 -1.61 13.46 -13.86
C ARG A 104 -0.96 14.65 -14.55
N LYS A 105 -1.23 15.88 -14.08
CA LYS A 105 -0.60 17.09 -14.67
C LYS A 105 0.92 17.08 -14.54
N LYS A 106 1.47 16.67 -13.40
CA LYS A 106 2.92 16.57 -13.19
C LYS A 106 3.57 15.55 -14.12
N GLU A 107 2.96 14.38 -14.30
CA GLU A 107 3.44 13.37 -15.24
C GLU A 107 3.37 13.86 -16.69
N TRP A 108 2.25 14.48 -17.09
CA TRP A 108 2.12 15.09 -18.42
C TRP A 108 3.16 16.16 -18.67
N ALA A 109 3.44 17.02 -17.69
CA ALA A 109 4.50 18.02 -17.79
C ALA A 109 5.88 17.36 -17.98
N LYS A 110 6.21 16.32 -17.19
CA LYS A 110 7.47 15.58 -17.33
C LYS A 110 7.59 14.90 -18.69
N LEU A 111 6.52 14.27 -19.19
CA LEU A 111 6.50 13.63 -20.50
C LEU A 111 6.66 14.67 -21.62
N TRP A 112 6.01 15.83 -21.49
CA TRP A 112 6.14 16.91 -22.46
C TRP A 112 7.56 17.48 -22.51
N GLU A 113 8.20 17.68 -21.36
CA GLU A 113 9.61 18.09 -21.29
C GLU A 113 10.55 17.04 -21.90
N ALA A 114 10.31 15.76 -21.64
CA ALA A 114 11.08 14.67 -22.24
C ALA A 114 10.94 14.63 -23.77
N VAL A 115 9.74 14.88 -24.30
CA VAL A 115 9.47 14.92 -25.74
C VAL A 115 10.05 16.19 -26.38
N LYS A 116 9.93 17.35 -25.73
CA LYS A 116 10.58 18.61 -26.18
C LYS A 116 12.10 18.50 -26.25
N GLY A 117 12.73 17.67 -25.42
CA GLY A 117 14.17 17.44 -25.51
C GLY A 117 14.60 16.61 -26.72
N VAL A 118 13.66 16.00 -27.44
CA VAL A 118 13.90 15.10 -28.58
C VAL A 118 13.61 15.78 -29.93
N PHE A 119 12.86 16.89 -29.95
CA PHE A 119 12.50 17.67 -31.13
C PHE A 119 13.06 19.10 -31.05
#